data_AF-A0A8C2JTR6-F1
#
_entry.id   AF-A0A8C2JTR6-F1
#
_cell.length_a   1.000
_cell.length_b   1.000
_cell.length_c   1.000
_cell.angle_alpha   90.00
_cell.angle_beta   90.00
_cell.angle_gamma   90.00
#
_symmetry.space_group_name_H-M   'P 1'
#
loop_
_entity.id
_entity.type
_entity.pdbx_description
1 polymer ?
#
loop_
_entity_poly.entity_id
_entity_poly.type
_entity_poly.pdbx_seq_one_letter_code
_entity_poly.pdbx_strand_id
1 'polypeptide(L)'
;MFIQYSASLIVVVQLKLNENEKYLCVLFLVNRGCTDILCCILFMLALLGYFAVGILGKFQSIHLHIFYAYVNGQKALNRVHFRGQVIKNSAISQRICIYFISVYLLSSFSSGIFHCYMQYASLKGIAGSDVTIRDLGLLTDFSVYLQIQQTWLAFMIILCIVEVVIILLLIFLRKRLRIAIALIKEASKAIGHVMSSLFYPLLTFALLSLVIAYWAITAVFLSTSNEPVYKVSNTTECMYSTNTCNPETFNSSNITTECPGAECLFAFYGGETLYHKYLILFQFYNLFLFFWCANFVTALGQVTLAGAFASYYWAFKKPDDIPAFPIFNSLGRALRYHTGSLAFGSLILAIVQIIRVILEYLDQKLKGAQNKCAKFLLSCLKCCFWCLEKFIKFLNRNAYIMVAIYGKNFCTSAKDAFFLLMRNIIRVAVLDKVTDFLLFLGKLLIVGIVGICSFFFFTGKIKMVEVAAPSLNYYWVPILTVVIGAYLIAHGFFSVYAMCVDTLFLCFLEDLERNDGTADRPYFMPERLLSILKKSNEGGKTVD
;
A
#
# COMPACT_ATOMS: atom_id res chain seq x y z
N MET A 1 22.06 -29.89 3.31
CA MET A 1 22.61 -28.75 2.53
C MET A 1 21.57 -27.64 2.28
N PHE A 2 20.76 -27.28 3.29
CA PHE A 2 19.74 -26.20 3.21
C PHE A 2 19.52 -25.46 4.55
N ILE A 3 20.41 -25.65 5.52
CA ILE A 3 20.32 -25.06 6.88
C ILE A 3 21.14 -23.76 7.01
N GLN A 4 21.82 -23.32 5.94
CA GLN A 4 22.78 -22.20 6.03
C GLN A 4 22.30 -20.87 5.40
N TYR A 5 21.04 -20.75 4.97
CA TYR A 5 20.54 -19.54 4.28
C TYR A 5 19.38 -18.79 4.95
N SER A 6 18.91 -19.21 6.13
CA SER A 6 17.80 -18.53 6.84
C SER A 6 18.22 -17.37 7.75
N ALA A 7 19.49 -16.95 7.74
CA ALA A 7 19.99 -15.81 8.53
C ALA A 7 20.22 -14.51 7.71
N SER A 8 19.88 -14.48 6.42
CA SER A 8 20.37 -13.43 5.51
C SER A 8 19.33 -12.39 5.07
N LEU A 9 18.28 -12.15 5.87
CA LEU A 9 17.32 -11.07 5.60
C LEU A 9 17.34 -9.96 6.66
N ILE A 10 18.56 -9.60 7.04
CA ILE A 10 18.92 -8.22 7.35
C ILE A 10 19.75 -7.82 6.14
N VAL A 11 19.36 -6.77 5.41
CA VAL A 11 20.22 -6.17 4.38
C VAL A 11 21.42 -5.56 5.10
N VAL A 12 22.39 -6.40 5.46
CA VAL A 12 23.75 -6.01 5.80
C VAL A 12 24.48 -5.99 4.47
N VAL A 13 24.71 -4.79 3.94
CA VAL A 13 25.71 -4.59 2.90
C VAL A 13 27.06 -4.97 3.52
N GLN A 14 27.48 -6.21 3.34
CA GLN A 14 28.82 -6.69 3.68
C GLN A 14 29.80 -6.14 2.64
N LEU A 15 30.28 -4.91 2.83
CA LEU A 15 31.53 -4.46 2.22
C LEU A 15 32.67 -5.05 3.05
N LYS A 16 33.24 -6.17 2.57
CA LYS A 16 34.37 -6.84 3.20
C LYS A 16 35.64 -6.02 2.93
N LEU A 17 36.05 -5.20 3.89
CA LEU A 17 37.37 -4.58 3.96
C LEU A 17 38.06 -5.08 5.24
N ASN A 18 38.93 -6.07 5.06
CA ASN A 18 39.88 -6.64 6.03
C ASN A 18 39.35 -7.40 7.26
N GLU A 19 40.24 -8.26 7.77
CA GLU A 19 39.93 -9.57 8.34
C GLU A 19 39.77 -9.63 9.86
N ASN A 20 39.65 -8.51 10.60
CA ASN A 20 39.89 -8.61 12.05
C ASN A 20 39.10 -7.74 13.05
N GLU A 21 37.91 -7.21 12.76
CA GLU A 21 37.18 -6.46 13.81
C GLU A 21 35.64 -6.63 13.82
N LYS A 22 35.10 -6.93 15.02
CA LYS A 22 33.67 -7.05 15.35
C LYS A 22 33.03 -5.65 15.50
N TYR A 23 32.48 -5.08 14.42
CA TYR A 23 31.85 -3.73 14.45
C TYR A 23 30.33 -3.66 14.26
N LEU A 24 29.64 -4.81 14.18
CA LEU A 24 28.20 -4.84 13.85
C LEU A 24 27.32 -4.10 14.88
N CYS A 25 27.71 -4.05 16.16
CA CYS A 25 26.96 -3.36 17.21
C CYS A 25 27.33 -1.86 17.34
N VAL A 26 28.58 -1.50 17.00
CA VAL A 26 29.10 -0.12 17.15
C VAL A 26 28.55 0.82 16.06
N LEU A 27 28.30 0.30 14.85
CA LEU A 27 27.82 1.12 13.72
C LEU A 27 26.44 1.77 13.97
N PHE A 28 25.60 1.17 14.82
CA PHE A 28 24.25 1.64 15.15
C PHE A 28 24.19 2.67 16.30
N LEU A 29 25.27 2.86 17.06
CA LEU A 29 25.25 3.64 18.32
C LEU A 29 25.93 5.02 18.24
N VAL A 30 26.76 5.26 17.23
CA VAL A 30 27.52 6.53 17.14
C VAL A 30 26.60 7.67 16.70
N ASN A 31 26.44 8.68 17.55
CA ASN A 31 25.76 9.98 17.31
C ASN A 31 24.23 9.94 17.09
N ARG A 32 23.49 9.29 18.01
CA ARG A 32 22.01 9.28 18.03
C ARG A 32 21.45 10.12 19.19
N GLY A 33 20.26 10.72 18.99
CA GLY A 33 19.51 11.33 20.08
C GLY A 33 18.99 10.27 21.07
N CYS A 34 18.99 10.55 22.38
CA CYS A 34 18.64 9.59 23.43
C CYS A 34 17.25 8.93 23.23
N THR A 35 16.26 9.68 22.73
CA THR A 35 14.91 9.16 22.44
C THR A 35 14.88 8.18 21.26
N ASP A 36 15.75 8.38 20.26
CA ASP A 36 15.84 7.50 19.09
C ASP A 36 16.42 6.14 19.49
N ILE A 37 17.45 6.14 20.34
CA ILE A 37 18.08 4.92 20.86
C ILE A 37 17.06 4.04 21.59
N LEU A 38 16.28 4.62 22.51
CA LEU A 38 15.28 3.88 23.29
C LEU A 38 14.22 3.24 22.38
N CYS A 39 13.66 4.01 21.44
CA CYS A 39 12.64 3.50 20.52
C CYS A 39 13.20 2.43 19.58
N CYS A 40 14.46 2.57 19.17
CA CYS A 40 15.15 1.57 18.36
C CYS A 40 15.36 0.26 19.13
N ILE A 41 15.80 0.32 20.40
CA ILE A 41 15.97 -0.87 21.24
C ILE A 41 14.62 -1.57 21.46
N LEU A 42 13.59 -0.80 21.79
CA LEU A 42 12.24 -1.32 22.00
C LEU A 42 11.69 -2.03 20.75
N PHE A 43 11.92 -1.46 19.56
CA PHE A 43 11.55 -2.09 18.29
C PHE A 43 12.33 -3.39 18.04
N MET A 44 13.64 -3.40 18.28
CA MET A 44 14.46 -4.60 18.12
C MET A 44 14.05 -5.73 19.08
N LEU A 45 13.73 -5.40 20.34
CA LEU A 45 13.21 -6.36 21.30
C LEU A 45 11.86 -6.93 20.86
N ALA A 46 10.97 -6.09 20.33
CA ALA A 46 9.68 -6.55 19.79
C ALA A 46 9.86 -7.50 18.60
N LEU A 47 10.81 -7.22 17.70
CA LEU A 47 11.16 -8.11 16.59
C LEU A 47 11.74 -9.45 17.10
N LEU A 48 12.63 -9.43 18.08
CA LEU A 48 13.16 -10.67 18.68
C LEU A 48 12.05 -11.52 19.31
N GLY A 49 11.12 -10.88 20.04
CA GLY A 49 9.93 -11.55 20.55
C GLY A 49 9.05 -12.11 19.44
N TYR A 50 8.92 -11.40 18.31
CA TYR A 50 8.18 -11.88 17.14
C TYR A 50 8.78 -13.17 16.57
N PHE A 51 10.11 -13.17 16.38
CA PHE A 51 10.84 -14.34 15.90
C PHE A 51 10.69 -15.54 16.85
N ALA A 52 10.74 -15.30 18.16
CA ALA A 52 10.52 -16.34 19.16
C ALA A 52 9.11 -16.95 19.06
N VAL A 53 8.06 -16.14 18.89
CA VAL A 53 6.68 -16.62 18.71
C VAL A 53 6.54 -17.47 17.45
N GLY A 54 7.12 -17.04 16.32
CA GLY A 54 7.11 -17.82 15.08
C GLY A 54 7.84 -19.17 15.21
N ILE A 55 8.96 -19.19 15.94
CA ILE A 55 9.71 -20.43 16.23
C ILE A 55 8.90 -21.35 17.14
N LEU A 56 8.26 -20.82 18.20
CA LEU A 56 7.41 -21.60 19.10
C LEU A 56 6.22 -22.23 18.37
N GLY A 57 5.52 -21.46 17.53
CA GLY A 57 4.41 -21.99 16.73
C GLY A 57 4.86 -23.12 15.80
N LYS A 58 6.06 -23.01 15.22
CA LYS A 58 6.64 -24.08 14.40
C LYS A 58 6.93 -25.35 15.20
N PHE A 59 7.53 -25.23 16.39
CA PHE A 59 7.85 -26.40 17.22
C PHE A 59 6.60 -27.12 17.73
N GLN A 60 5.53 -26.39 18.03
CA GLN A 60 4.29 -26.94 18.57
C GLN A 60 3.34 -27.48 17.48
N SER A 61 3.50 -27.08 16.22
CA SER A 61 2.71 -27.57 15.10
C SER A 61 3.23 -28.93 14.62
N ILE A 62 2.69 -30.02 15.17
CA ILE A 62 2.93 -31.39 14.67
C ILE A 62 2.23 -31.53 13.30
N HIS A 63 3.03 -31.40 12.22
CA HIS A 63 2.90 -31.99 10.87
C HIS A 63 3.48 -31.05 9.80
N LEU A 64 4.74 -31.31 9.43
CA LEU A 64 5.49 -30.58 8.40
C LEU A 64 5.44 -31.26 7.01
N HIS A 65 4.32 -31.89 6.62
CA HIS A 65 4.23 -32.59 5.33
C HIS A 65 3.26 -32.00 4.30
N ILE A 66 2.31 -31.14 4.69
CA ILE A 66 1.28 -30.64 3.76
C ILE A 66 1.71 -29.32 3.07
N PHE A 67 2.51 -28.47 3.72
CA PHE A 67 2.92 -27.18 3.13
C PHE A 67 4.06 -27.32 2.10
N TYR A 68 4.88 -28.36 2.20
CA TYR A 68 5.98 -28.61 1.26
C TYR A 68 5.49 -29.05 -0.13
N ALA A 69 4.28 -29.59 -0.24
CA ALA A 69 3.68 -30.01 -1.51
C ALA A 69 3.11 -28.83 -2.33
N TYR A 70 2.72 -27.72 -1.70
CA TYR A 70 2.13 -26.57 -2.41
C TYR A 70 3.19 -25.60 -2.96
N VAL A 71 4.37 -25.52 -2.32
CA VAL A 71 5.45 -24.58 -2.71
C VAL A 71 6.32 -25.12 -3.85
N ASN A 72 6.36 -26.43 -4.09
CA ASN A 72 7.21 -27.04 -5.12
C ASN A 72 6.57 -27.13 -6.52
N GLY A 73 5.41 -26.50 -6.74
CA GLY A 73 4.62 -26.60 -7.97
C GLY A 73 4.85 -25.51 -9.03
N GLN A 74 5.83 -24.61 -8.91
CA GLN A 74 6.16 -23.67 -10.00
C GLN A 74 7.67 -23.42 -10.16
N LYS A 75 8.26 -24.15 -11.09
CA LYS A 75 9.52 -23.78 -11.76
C LYS A 75 9.24 -23.60 -13.25
N ALA A 76 9.15 -22.34 -13.68
CA ALA A 76 9.61 -21.89 -14.99
C ALA A 76 9.53 -20.35 -15.05
N LEU A 77 10.65 -19.66 -14.85
CA LEU A 77 10.77 -18.27 -15.32
C LEU A 77 12.25 -17.93 -15.59
N ASN A 78 12.54 -17.64 -16.86
CA ASN A 78 13.71 -16.93 -17.37
C ASN A 78 13.24 -16.31 -18.69
N ARG A 79 13.55 -15.09 -19.11
CA ARG A 79 14.44 -14.03 -18.66
C ARG A 79 14.01 -12.80 -19.48
N VAL A 80 13.60 -11.68 -18.87
CA VAL A 80 13.28 -10.44 -19.63
C VAL A 80 14.43 -9.46 -19.45
N HIS A 81 15.04 -9.08 -20.58
CA HIS A 81 16.10 -8.08 -20.64
C HIS A 81 15.45 -6.70 -20.82
N PHE A 82 15.48 -5.87 -19.77
CA PHE A 82 15.01 -4.48 -19.86
C PHE A 82 16.14 -3.58 -20.36
N ARG A 83 16.02 -3.10 -21.60
CA ARG A 83 16.83 -2.00 -22.14
C ARG A 83 16.09 -0.69 -21.83
N GLY A 84 16.57 0.05 -20.83
CA GLY A 84 16.03 1.37 -20.52
C GLY A 84 16.42 2.38 -21.60
N GLN A 85 15.43 3.02 -22.21
CA GLN A 85 15.65 4.15 -23.11
C GLN A 85 15.21 5.44 -22.41
N VAL A 86 16.17 6.34 -22.20
CA VAL A 86 15.95 7.66 -21.60
C VAL A 86 15.42 8.59 -22.68
N ILE A 87 14.16 9.02 -22.55
CA ILE A 87 13.62 10.13 -23.35
C ILE A 87 14.12 11.44 -22.72
N LYS A 88 15.15 12.04 -23.34
CA LYS A 88 15.44 13.47 -23.19
C LYS A 88 14.53 14.25 -24.14
N ASN A 89 13.64 15.11 -23.62
CA ASN A 89 13.61 16.53 -24.02
C ASN A 89 12.46 17.40 -23.45
N SER A 90 12.84 18.67 -23.30
CA SER A 90 12.06 19.92 -23.45
C SER A 90 11.03 20.31 -22.38
N ALA A 91 11.39 21.36 -21.65
CA ALA A 91 10.61 22.07 -20.65
C ALA A 91 9.39 22.87 -21.20
N ILE A 92 8.95 22.61 -22.43
CA ILE A 92 7.73 23.16 -23.05
C ILE A 92 6.60 22.10 -23.09
N SER A 93 6.93 20.81 -22.87
CA SER A 93 6.01 19.69 -23.08
C SER A 93 4.89 19.52 -22.03
N GLN A 94 5.02 19.97 -20.76
CA GLN A 94 4.07 19.54 -19.70
C GLN A 94 2.72 20.28 -19.63
N ARG A 95 2.63 21.56 -20.05
CA ARG A 95 1.31 22.23 -20.18
C ARG A 95 0.50 21.63 -21.33
N ILE A 96 1.21 21.29 -22.40
CA ILE A 96 0.71 20.64 -23.60
C ILE A 96 0.35 19.19 -23.30
N CYS A 97 1.17 18.47 -22.52
CA CYS A 97 0.94 17.08 -22.13
C CYS A 97 -0.25 16.96 -21.17
N ILE A 98 -0.45 17.86 -20.20
CA ILE A 98 -1.68 17.82 -19.36
C ILE A 98 -2.90 18.14 -20.19
N TYR A 99 -2.85 19.14 -21.09
CA TYR A 99 -3.95 19.39 -22.01
C TYR A 99 -4.23 18.17 -22.90
N PHE A 100 -3.20 17.54 -23.47
CA PHE A 100 -3.35 16.31 -24.25
C PHE A 100 -3.81 15.11 -23.41
N ILE A 101 -3.37 14.98 -22.16
CA ILE A 101 -3.83 13.95 -21.23
C ILE A 101 -5.29 14.18 -20.87
N SER A 102 -5.67 15.42 -20.56
CA SER A 102 -7.07 15.79 -20.28
C SER A 102 -7.95 15.57 -21.50
N VAL A 103 -7.52 16.00 -22.69
CA VAL A 103 -8.24 15.77 -23.96
C VAL A 103 -8.32 14.29 -24.29
N TYR A 104 -7.22 13.55 -24.14
CA TYR A 104 -7.18 12.10 -24.35
C TYR A 104 -8.15 11.39 -23.40
N LEU A 105 -8.13 11.73 -22.12
CA LEU A 105 -9.03 11.13 -21.14
C LEU A 105 -10.48 11.45 -21.42
N LEU A 106 -10.82 12.71 -21.69
CA LEU A 106 -12.17 13.09 -22.11
C LEU A 106 -12.59 12.32 -23.37
N SER A 107 -11.70 12.22 -24.38
CA SER A 107 -11.97 11.43 -25.58
C SER A 107 -12.17 9.93 -25.28
N SER A 108 -11.43 9.38 -24.31
CA SER A 108 -11.53 7.99 -23.88
C SER A 108 -12.84 7.73 -23.13
N PHE A 109 -13.25 8.65 -22.24
CA PHE A 109 -14.54 8.57 -21.54
C PHE A 109 -15.70 8.72 -22.52
N SER A 110 -15.65 9.71 -23.41
CA SER A 110 -16.62 9.90 -24.49
C SER A 110 -16.72 8.67 -25.40
N SER A 111 -15.59 8.04 -25.77
CA SER A 111 -15.58 6.79 -26.55
C SER A 111 -16.21 5.62 -25.79
N GLY A 112 -15.97 5.54 -24.46
CA GLY A 112 -16.60 4.56 -23.59
C GLY A 112 -18.12 4.73 -23.48
N ILE A 113 -18.59 5.98 -23.38
CA ILE A 113 -20.02 6.32 -23.39
C ILE A 113 -20.65 5.90 -24.72
N PHE A 114 -19.99 6.21 -25.84
CA PHE A 114 -20.46 5.80 -27.16
C PHE A 114 -20.54 4.27 -27.29
N HIS A 115 -19.53 3.53 -26.83
CA HIS A 115 -19.55 2.07 -26.83
C HIS A 115 -20.69 1.53 -25.95
N CYS A 116 -20.88 2.06 -24.75
CA CYS A 116 -21.98 1.65 -23.87
C CYS A 116 -23.35 1.95 -24.50
N TYR A 117 -23.49 3.09 -25.17
CA TYR A 117 -24.70 3.44 -25.92
C TYR A 117 -24.95 2.47 -27.07
N MET A 118 -23.94 2.16 -27.88
CA MET A 118 -24.06 1.21 -29.00
C MET A 118 -24.48 -0.19 -28.50
N GLN A 119 -23.88 -0.66 -27.42
CA GLN A 119 -24.20 -1.96 -26.85
C GLN A 119 -25.60 -1.98 -26.21
N TYR A 120 -25.99 -0.91 -25.53
CA TYR A 120 -27.35 -0.72 -25.03
C TYR A 120 -28.37 -0.72 -26.19
N ALA A 121 -28.10 0.03 -27.26
CA ALA A 121 -28.97 0.10 -28.42
C ALA A 121 -29.08 -1.25 -29.15
N SER A 122 -28.00 -2.02 -29.22
CA SER A 122 -28.00 -3.37 -29.80
C SER A 122 -28.80 -4.37 -28.97
N LEU A 123 -28.80 -4.24 -27.64
CA LEU A 123 -29.53 -5.15 -26.74
C LEU A 123 -30.99 -4.74 -26.54
N LYS A 124 -31.35 -3.50 -26.92
CA LYS A 124 -32.69 -2.95 -26.81
C LYS A 124 -33.64 -3.65 -27.77
N GLY A 125 -34.59 -4.41 -27.23
CA GLY A 125 -35.60 -5.15 -27.98
C GLY A 125 -35.26 -6.62 -28.26
N ILE A 126 -34.15 -7.14 -27.74
CA ILE A 126 -33.82 -8.57 -27.78
C ILE A 126 -34.53 -9.30 -26.61
N ALA A 127 -35.23 -10.40 -26.89
CA ALA A 127 -35.88 -11.20 -25.85
C ALA A 127 -34.83 -11.79 -24.87
N GLY A 128 -35.03 -11.57 -23.57
CA GLY A 128 -34.12 -12.03 -22.51
C GLY A 128 -33.05 -11.02 -22.07
N SER A 129 -32.92 -9.85 -22.73
CA SER A 129 -31.96 -8.80 -22.30
C SER A 129 -32.53 -7.79 -21.30
N ASP A 130 -33.86 -7.79 -21.08
CA ASP A 130 -34.59 -6.85 -20.19
C ASP A 130 -34.80 -7.38 -18.75
N VAL A 131 -34.07 -8.42 -18.37
CA VAL A 131 -34.16 -9.00 -17.02
C VAL A 131 -33.46 -8.07 -16.02
N THR A 132 -34.09 -7.80 -14.87
CA THR A 132 -33.51 -6.89 -13.88
C THR A 132 -32.42 -7.58 -13.07
N ILE A 133 -31.37 -6.84 -12.70
CA ILE A 133 -30.22 -7.37 -11.92
C ILE A 133 -30.66 -8.02 -10.59
N ARG A 134 -31.81 -7.61 -10.03
CA ARG A 134 -32.35 -8.18 -8.79
C ARG A 134 -32.92 -9.60 -8.98
N ASP A 135 -33.39 -9.91 -10.17
CA ASP A 135 -34.04 -11.19 -10.48
C ASP A 135 -33.01 -12.30 -10.80
N LEU A 136 -31.77 -11.94 -11.18
CA LEU A 136 -30.72 -12.91 -11.54
C LEU A 136 -30.00 -13.54 -10.34
N GLY A 137 -30.10 -12.99 -9.13
CA GLY A 137 -29.27 -13.43 -8.00
C GLY A 137 -27.76 -13.18 -8.23
N LEU A 138 -26.91 -13.55 -7.27
CA LEU A 138 -25.46 -13.32 -7.35
C LEU A 138 -24.78 -14.47 -8.11
N LEU A 139 -24.96 -14.51 -9.42
CA LEU A 139 -24.29 -15.47 -10.30
C LEU A 139 -22.79 -15.10 -10.44
N THR A 140 -21.90 -16.09 -10.40
CA THR A 140 -20.44 -15.91 -10.52
C THR A 140 -19.97 -15.66 -11.96
N ASP A 141 -20.86 -15.86 -12.94
CA ASP A 141 -20.55 -15.63 -14.35
C ASP A 141 -20.86 -14.19 -14.75
N PHE A 142 -19.80 -13.38 -14.83
CA PHE A 142 -19.90 -11.97 -15.21
C PHE A 142 -20.36 -11.76 -16.65
N SER A 143 -20.24 -12.77 -17.52
CA SER A 143 -20.66 -12.67 -18.92
C SER A 143 -22.17 -12.46 -19.05
N VAL A 144 -22.94 -13.02 -18.11
CA VAL A 144 -24.40 -12.87 -18.04
C VAL A 144 -24.78 -11.40 -17.82
N TYR A 145 -24.08 -10.70 -16.92
CA TYR A 145 -24.36 -9.28 -16.65
C TYR A 145 -24.03 -8.38 -17.85
N LEU A 146 -23.07 -8.77 -18.68
CA LEU A 146 -22.71 -8.05 -19.91
C LEU A 146 -23.72 -8.27 -21.06
N GLN A 147 -24.63 -9.24 -20.94
CA GLN A 147 -25.71 -9.47 -21.91
C GLN A 147 -26.99 -8.68 -21.57
N ILE A 148 -27.05 -8.06 -20.38
CA ILE A 148 -28.22 -7.32 -19.88
C ILE A 148 -28.16 -5.86 -20.35
N GLN A 149 -29.26 -5.34 -20.90
CA GLN A 149 -29.33 -3.95 -21.38
C GLN A 149 -29.17 -2.93 -20.24
N GLN A 150 -29.72 -3.23 -19.05
CA GLN A 150 -29.65 -2.35 -17.88
C GLN A 150 -28.21 -2.10 -17.39
N THR A 151 -27.32 -3.09 -17.53
CA THR A 151 -25.90 -2.97 -17.15
C THR A 151 -25.20 -1.90 -18.00
N TRP A 152 -25.42 -1.92 -19.31
CA TRP A 152 -24.82 -0.94 -20.24
C TRP A 152 -25.38 0.47 -20.03
N LEU A 153 -26.68 0.57 -19.72
CA LEU A 153 -27.29 1.85 -19.32
C LEU A 153 -26.66 2.40 -18.03
N ALA A 154 -26.46 1.55 -17.02
CA ALA A 154 -25.82 1.94 -15.77
C ALA A 154 -24.37 2.40 -15.97
N PHE A 155 -23.58 1.66 -16.77
CA PHE A 155 -22.21 2.06 -17.12
C PHE A 155 -22.16 3.40 -17.86
N MET A 156 -23.08 3.62 -18.81
CA MET A 156 -23.18 4.89 -19.53
C MET A 156 -23.44 6.06 -18.58
N ILE A 157 -24.43 5.94 -17.67
CA ILE A 157 -24.74 6.99 -16.69
C ILE A 157 -23.55 7.28 -15.78
N ILE A 158 -22.89 6.24 -15.27
CA ILE A 158 -21.71 6.38 -14.40
C ILE A 158 -20.59 7.10 -15.14
N LEU A 159 -20.29 6.73 -16.38
CA LEU A 159 -19.24 7.36 -17.18
C LEU A 159 -19.55 8.84 -17.46
N CYS A 160 -20.81 9.18 -17.77
CA CYS A 160 -21.23 10.58 -17.95
C CYS A 160 -21.04 11.42 -16.68
N ILE A 161 -21.44 10.90 -15.52
CA ILE A 161 -21.27 11.61 -14.23
C ILE A 161 -19.78 11.83 -13.95
N VAL A 162 -18.96 10.79 -14.14
CA VAL A 162 -17.50 10.88 -13.95
C VAL A 162 -16.87 11.93 -14.87
N GLU A 163 -17.27 11.96 -16.15
CA GLU A 163 -16.75 12.93 -17.11
C GLU A 163 -17.12 14.38 -16.72
N VAL A 164 -18.38 14.63 -16.35
CA VAL A 164 -18.82 15.95 -15.88
C VAL A 164 -18.06 16.38 -14.63
N VAL A 165 -17.88 15.49 -13.65
CA VAL A 165 -17.12 15.79 -12.42
C VAL A 165 -15.67 16.15 -12.75
N ILE A 166 -15.01 15.41 -13.67
CA ILE A 166 -13.64 15.71 -14.09
C ILE A 166 -13.57 17.10 -14.75
N ILE A 167 -14.50 17.42 -15.64
CA ILE A 167 -14.55 18.74 -16.32
C ILE A 167 -14.73 19.86 -15.28
N LEU A 168 -15.67 19.72 -14.35
CA LEU A 168 -15.92 20.71 -13.30
C LEU A 168 -14.67 20.92 -12.44
N LEU A 169 -14.02 19.85 -11.99
CA LEU A 169 -12.78 19.94 -11.21
C LEU A 169 -11.68 20.67 -11.99
N LEU A 170 -11.52 20.37 -13.28
CA LEU A 170 -10.53 21.03 -14.13
C LEU A 170 -10.83 22.52 -14.34
N ILE A 171 -12.11 22.94 -14.37
CA ILE A 171 -12.51 24.34 -14.52
C ILE A 171 -12.36 25.12 -13.21
N PHE A 172 -12.91 24.62 -12.10
CA PHE A 172 -12.89 25.33 -10.82
C PHE A 172 -11.47 25.46 -10.25
N LEU A 173 -10.62 24.46 -10.48
CA LEU A 173 -9.27 24.44 -9.91
C LEU A 173 -8.21 25.03 -10.84
N ARG A 174 -8.56 25.67 -11.97
CA ARG A 174 -7.60 26.19 -12.99
C ARG A 174 -6.45 27.02 -12.41
N LYS A 175 -6.76 27.94 -11.49
CA LYS A 175 -5.75 28.81 -10.86
C LYS A 175 -4.77 28.00 -10.00
N ARG A 176 -5.27 27.00 -9.28
CA ARG A 176 -4.51 26.15 -8.35
C ARG A 176 -3.74 25.05 -9.09
N LEU A 177 -4.33 24.50 -10.15
CA LEU A 177 -3.69 23.59 -11.10
C LEU A 177 -2.40 24.20 -11.66
N ARG A 178 -2.37 25.49 -11.98
CA ARG A 178 -1.14 26.15 -12.46
C ARG A 178 0.03 26.02 -11.47
N ILE A 179 -0.25 26.10 -10.18
CA ILE A 179 0.76 25.99 -9.11
C ILE A 179 1.18 24.53 -8.95
N ALA A 180 0.22 23.62 -8.84
CA ALA A 180 0.50 22.18 -8.74
C ALA A 180 1.33 21.69 -9.95
N ILE A 181 1.04 22.17 -11.16
CA ILE A 181 1.82 21.86 -12.37
C ILE A 181 3.25 22.39 -12.27
N ALA A 182 3.45 23.59 -11.71
CA ALA A 182 4.79 24.13 -11.51
C ALA A 182 5.60 23.24 -10.54
N LEU A 183 4.96 22.77 -9.47
CA LEU A 183 5.60 21.87 -8.51
C LEU A 183 5.86 20.47 -9.09
N ILE A 184 4.90 19.88 -9.81
CA ILE A 184 5.09 18.60 -10.50
C ILE A 184 6.20 18.70 -11.54
N LYS A 185 6.34 19.86 -12.21
CA LYS A 185 7.44 20.12 -13.14
C LYS A 185 8.80 20.10 -12.44
N GLU A 186 8.91 20.80 -11.30
CA GLU A 186 10.15 20.76 -10.52
C GLU A 186 10.40 19.37 -9.92
N ALA A 187 9.37 18.66 -9.47
CA ALA A 187 9.46 17.27 -9.03
C ALA A 187 9.93 16.33 -10.16
N SER A 188 9.46 16.54 -11.38
CA SER A 188 9.92 15.78 -12.56
C SER A 188 11.41 16.00 -12.84
N LYS A 189 11.91 17.23 -12.65
CA LYS A 189 13.34 17.52 -12.74
C LYS A 189 14.11 16.85 -11.61
N ALA A 190 13.63 16.96 -10.38
CA ALA A 190 14.24 16.34 -9.20
C ALA A 190 14.39 14.82 -9.38
N ILE A 191 13.31 14.16 -9.82
CA ILE A 191 13.32 12.74 -10.18
C ILE A 191 14.30 12.48 -11.33
N GLY A 192 14.38 13.36 -12.33
CA GLY A 192 15.40 13.36 -13.40
C GLY A 192 16.85 13.31 -12.90
N HIS A 193 17.16 14.01 -11.81
CA HIS A 193 18.48 13.96 -11.17
C HIS A 193 18.63 12.78 -10.21
N VAL A 194 17.55 12.29 -9.64
CA VAL A 194 17.51 11.18 -8.68
C VAL A 194 16.76 9.98 -9.28
N MET A 195 17.19 9.53 -10.46
CA MET A 195 16.46 8.49 -11.23
C MET A 195 16.35 7.15 -10.49
N SER A 196 17.31 6.85 -9.61
CA SER A 196 17.26 5.66 -8.75
C SER A 196 16.05 5.63 -7.81
N SER A 197 15.41 6.78 -7.54
CA SER A 197 14.17 6.84 -6.75
C SER A 197 13.01 6.05 -7.37
N LEU A 198 12.97 5.92 -8.70
CA LEU A 198 11.92 5.18 -9.41
C LEU A 198 11.96 3.67 -9.15
N PHE A 199 13.12 3.12 -8.76
CA PHE A 199 13.26 1.71 -8.40
C PHE A 199 12.95 1.43 -6.93
N TYR A 200 12.85 2.47 -6.09
CA TYR A 200 12.59 2.33 -4.66
C TYR A 200 11.26 1.62 -4.31
N PRO A 201 10.16 1.80 -5.07
CA PRO A 201 8.94 1.03 -4.86
C PRO A 201 9.13 -0.48 -4.93
N LEU A 202 10.08 -0.99 -5.72
CA LEU A 202 10.39 -2.42 -5.79
C LEU A 202 10.99 -2.93 -4.48
N LEU A 203 11.91 -2.14 -3.88
CA LEU A 203 12.45 -2.44 -2.56
C LEU A 203 11.35 -2.42 -1.49
N THR A 204 10.48 -1.40 -1.53
CA THR A 204 9.36 -1.29 -0.58
C THR A 204 8.41 -2.48 -0.72
N PHE A 205 8.07 -2.86 -1.96
CA PHE A 205 7.23 -4.02 -2.25
C PHE A 205 7.86 -5.33 -1.77
N ALA A 206 9.16 -5.54 -2.00
CA ALA A 206 9.87 -6.72 -1.53
C ALA A 206 9.87 -6.83 0.01
N LEU A 207 10.14 -5.71 0.70
CA LEU A 207 10.11 -5.66 2.16
C LEU A 207 8.70 -5.88 2.72
N LEU A 208 7.66 -5.28 2.13
CA LEU A 208 6.27 -5.50 2.53
C LEU A 208 5.82 -6.95 2.26
N SER A 209 6.20 -7.51 1.12
CA SER A 209 5.91 -8.92 0.78
C SER A 209 6.52 -9.86 1.80
N LEU A 210 7.73 -9.58 2.27
CA LEU A 210 8.36 -10.34 3.34
C LEU A 210 7.60 -10.23 4.67
N VAL A 211 7.19 -9.02 5.07
CA VAL A 211 6.41 -8.82 6.29
C VAL A 211 5.08 -9.58 6.22
N ILE A 212 4.39 -9.54 5.07
CA ILE A 212 3.14 -10.28 4.83
C ILE A 212 3.39 -11.79 4.89
N ALA A 213 4.42 -12.29 4.20
CA ALA A 213 4.74 -13.72 4.18
C ALA A 213 5.06 -14.24 5.60
N TYR A 214 5.88 -13.49 6.35
CA TYR A 214 6.23 -13.86 7.72
C TYR A 214 5.02 -13.87 8.66
N TRP A 215 4.15 -12.86 8.56
CA TRP A 215 2.89 -12.81 9.31
C TRP A 215 1.97 -13.99 8.96
N ALA A 216 1.80 -14.30 7.67
CA ALA A 216 0.94 -15.38 7.22
C ALA A 216 1.45 -16.75 7.70
N ILE A 217 2.76 -17.01 7.56
CA ILE A 217 3.41 -18.24 8.06
C ILE A 217 3.20 -18.38 9.57
N THR A 218 3.45 -17.31 10.32
CA THR A 218 3.28 -17.31 11.78
C THR A 218 1.82 -17.52 12.19
N ALA A 219 0.87 -16.87 11.50
CA ALA A 219 -0.56 -17.03 11.75
C ALA A 219 -1.02 -18.47 11.51
N VAL A 220 -0.56 -19.10 10.42
CA VAL A 220 -0.85 -20.51 10.11
C VAL A 220 -0.25 -21.42 11.18
N PHE A 221 1.03 -21.27 11.51
CA PHE A 221 1.67 -22.09 12.56
C PHE A 221 0.99 -21.95 13.92
N LEU A 222 0.60 -20.74 14.31
CA LEU A 222 -0.16 -20.52 15.54
C LEU A 222 -1.58 -21.12 15.48
N SER A 223 -2.20 -21.20 14.30
CA SER A 223 -3.53 -21.80 14.15
C SER A 223 -3.51 -23.33 14.11
N THR A 224 -2.39 -23.93 13.68
CA THR A 224 -2.21 -25.39 13.59
C THR A 224 -1.44 -25.99 14.76
N SER A 225 -0.87 -25.15 15.62
CA SER A 225 -0.20 -25.59 16.84
C SER A 225 -1.23 -25.98 17.91
N ASN A 226 -1.61 -27.27 17.96
CA ASN A 226 -2.26 -27.97 19.08
C ASN A 226 -2.59 -29.42 18.67
N GLU A 227 -3.04 -30.24 19.62
CA GLU A 227 -3.50 -31.60 19.31
C GLU A 227 -4.84 -31.57 18.55
N PRO A 228 -5.01 -32.38 17.50
CA PRO A 228 -6.28 -32.49 16.81
C PRO A 228 -7.29 -33.21 17.70
N VAL A 229 -8.41 -32.55 17.99
CA VAL A 229 -9.54 -33.15 18.71
C VAL A 229 -10.54 -33.68 17.70
N TYR A 230 -10.77 -34.99 17.74
CA TYR A 230 -11.78 -35.66 16.91
C TYR A 230 -13.03 -35.90 17.74
N LYS A 231 -14.20 -35.76 17.13
CA LYS A 231 -15.50 -35.98 17.76
C LYS A 231 -16.33 -36.97 16.97
N VAL A 232 -17.12 -37.74 17.70
CA VAL A 232 -18.08 -38.67 17.11
C VAL A 232 -19.26 -37.89 16.54
N SER A 233 -19.53 -38.08 15.25
CA SER A 233 -20.64 -37.48 14.52
C SER A 233 -21.51 -38.61 13.95
N ASN A 234 -22.83 -38.52 14.12
CA ASN A 234 -23.78 -39.47 13.57
C ASN A 234 -25.02 -38.72 13.03
N THR A 235 -25.68 -39.31 12.04
CA THR A 235 -26.91 -38.81 11.41
C THR A 235 -28.12 -38.90 12.35
N THR A 236 -28.09 -39.82 13.32
CA THR A 236 -29.08 -39.97 14.40
C THR A 236 -28.49 -39.56 15.76
N GLU A 237 -29.33 -39.03 16.65
CA GLU A 237 -28.90 -38.73 18.04
C GLU A 237 -28.47 -40.02 18.74
N CYS A 238 -27.17 -40.09 19.04
CA CYS A 238 -26.50 -41.21 19.69
C CYS A 238 -25.94 -40.72 21.03
N MET A 239 -25.88 -41.62 22.03
CA MET A 239 -25.40 -41.30 23.39
C MET A 239 -23.96 -40.74 23.40
N TYR A 240 -23.13 -41.12 22.43
CA TYR A 240 -21.74 -40.66 22.28
C TYR A 240 -21.59 -39.48 21.31
N SER A 241 -22.68 -38.92 20.79
CA SER A 241 -22.62 -37.76 19.89
C SER A 241 -21.86 -36.63 20.59
N THR A 242 -20.90 -36.00 19.89
CA THR A 242 -20.05 -34.92 20.41
C THR A 242 -18.93 -35.35 21.41
N ASN A 243 -18.84 -36.63 21.78
CA ASN A 243 -17.73 -37.13 22.61
C ASN A 243 -16.42 -37.19 21.82
N THR A 244 -15.30 -37.05 22.52
CA THR A 244 -13.96 -37.16 21.92
C THR A 244 -13.63 -38.59 21.56
N CYS A 245 -13.10 -38.81 20.36
CA CYS A 245 -12.68 -40.12 19.87
C CYS A 245 -11.24 -40.07 19.37
N ASN A 246 -10.59 -41.23 19.28
CA ASN A 246 -9.31 -41.38 18.60
C ASN A 246 -9.54 -42.12 17.27
N PRO A 247 -9.22 -41.52 16.11
CA PRO A 247 -9.48 -42.12 14.81
C PRO A 247 -8.78 -43.46 14.60
N GLU A 248 -7.64 -43.71 15.25
CA GLU A 248 -6.90 -44.98 15.12
C GLU A 248 -7.58 -46.14 15.86
N THR A 249 -8.26 -45.87 16.98
CA THR A 249 -8.92 -46.89 17.80
C THR A 249 -10.45 -46.89 17.67
N PHE A 250 -11.01 -45.99 16.85
CA PHE A 250 -12.45 -45.81 16.74
C PHE A 250 -13.16 -47.05 16.17
N ASN A 251 -12.61 -47.67 15.13
CA ASN A 251 -13.23 -48.83 14.46
C ASN A 251 -13.32 -50.08 15.35
N SER A 252 -12.46 -50.20 16.37
CA SER A 252 -12.43 -51.31 17.31
C SER A 252 -13.10 -50.99 18.66
N SER A 253 -13.72 -49.82 18.79
CA SER A 253 -14.36 -49.38 20.04
C SER A 253 -15.80 -49.87 20.15
N ASN A 254 -16.35 -49.93 21.37
CA ASN A 254 -17.77 -50.26 21.58
C ASN A 254 -18.72 -49.22 20.95
N ILE A 255 -18.22 -48.02 20.62
CA ILE A 255 -19.01 -46.91 20.09
C ILE A 255 -19.55 -47.25 18.69
N THR A 256 -18.77 -47.93 17.84
CA THR A 256 -19.24 -48.38 16.51
C THR A 256 -20.27 -49.50 16.59
N THR A 257 -20.31 -50.24 17.72
CA THR A 257 -21.32 -51.30 17.95
C THR A 257 -22.61 -50.72 18.50
N GLU A 258 -22.53 -49.74 19.39
CA GLU A 258 -23.71 -49.09 20.01
C GLU A 258 -24.35 -48.03 19.10
N CYS A 259 -23.58 -47.41 18.20
CA CYS A 259 -24.07 -46.39 17.27
C CYS A 259 -23.66 -46.73 15.82
N PRO A 260 -24.48 -47.52 15.10
CA PRO A 260 -24.21 -47.85 13.71
C PRO A 260 -24.26 -46.60 12.83
N GLY A 261 -23.21 -46.35 12.05
CA GLY A 261 -23.09 -45.18 11.17
C GLY A 261 -22.42 -43.95 11.81
N ALA A 262 -21.93 -44.05 13.05
CA ALA A 262 -21.14 -42.98 13.65
C ALA A 262 -19.72 -42.92 13.04
N GLU A 263 -19.24 -41.72 12.75
CA GLU A 263 -17.89 -41.45 12.24
C GLU A 263 -17.10 -40.57 13.22
N CYS A 264 -15.80 -40.84 13.37
CA CYS A 264 -14.89 -40.01 14.15
C CYS A 264 -14.28 -38.92 13.25
N LEU A 265 -14.86 -37.72 13.28
CA LEU A 265 -14.48 -36.61 12.42
C LEU A 265 -13.62 -35.59 13.18
N PHE A 266 -12.69 -34.96 12.46
CA PHE A 266 -11.93 -33.83 13.01
C PHE A 266 -12.89 -32.69 13.36
N ALA A 267 -12.83 -32.21 14.61
CA ALA A 267 -13.63 -31.08 15.06
C ALA A 267 -12.82 -29.77 15.03
N PHE A 268 -11.72 -29.73 15.77
CA PHE A 268 -10.84 -28.56 15.86
C PHE A 268 -9.50 -28.94 16.50
N TYR A 269 -8.50 -28.07 16.40
CA TYR A 269 -7.25 -28.18 17.16
C TYR A 269 -7.46 -27.64 18.58
N GLY A 270 -7.26 -28.46 19.61
CA GLY A 270 -7.57 -28.14 21.01
C GLY A 270 -6.63 -28.82 22.02
N GLY A 271 -6.66 -28.40 23.28
CA GLY A 271 -5.83 -28.98 24.35
C GLY A 271 -5.80 -28.13 25.62
N GLU A 272 -5.47 -28.74 26.77
CA GLU A 272 -5.41 -28.06 28.08
C GLU A 272 -4.04 -27.42 28.40
N THR A 273 -3.13 -27.36 27.42
CA THR A 273 -1.79 -26.83 27.64
C THR A 273 -1.82 -25.32 27.95
N LEU A 274 -0.87 -24.84 28.75
CA LEU A 274 -0.72 -23.39 29.01
C LEU A 274 -0.58 -22.59 27.72
N TYR A 275 0.02 -23.18 26.69
CA TYR A 275 0.14 -22.61 25.36
C TYR A 275 -1.23 -22.32 24.71
N HIS A 276 -2.20 -23.25 24.81
CA HIS A 276 -3.56 -23.06 24.29
C HIS A 276 -4.27 -21.86 24.93
N LYS A 277 -4.05 -21.60 26.22
CA LYS A 277 -4.64 -20.46 26.93
C LYS A 277 -4.15 -19.11 26.38
N TYR A 278 -2.90 -19.03 25.93
CA TYR A 278 -2.29 -17.81 25.40
C TYR A 278 -2.31 -17.70 23.86
N LEU A 279 -2.88 -18.67 23.14
CA LEU A 279 -2.90 -18.69 21.68
C LEU A 279 -3.58 -17.45 21.06
N ILE A 280 -4.70 -17.02 21.64
CA ILE A 280 -5.41 -15.80 21.22
C ILE A 280 -4.51 -14.57 21.40
N LEU A 281 -3.79 -14.48 22.52
CA LEU A 281 -2.85 -13.39 22.78
C LEU A 281 -1.72 -13.37 21.75
N PHE A 282 -1.16 -14.55 21.40
CA PHE A 282 -0.12 -14.65 20.37
C PHE A 282 -0.63 -14.25 18.98
N GLN A 283 -1.88 -14.57 18.62
CA GLN A 283 -2.48 -14.12 17.36
C GLN A 283 -2.68 -12.60 17.33
N PHE A 284 -3.12 -11.99 18.44
CA PHE A 284 -3.18 -10.53 18.54
C PHE A 284 -1.79 -9.87 18.48
N TYR A 285 -0.79 -10.47 19.12
CA TYR A 285 0.60 -10.01 19.06
C TYR A 285 1.18 -10.09 17.64
N ASN A 286 0.93 -11.20 16.93
CA ASN A 286 1.29 -11.39 15.52
C ASN A 286 0.65 -10.32 14.62
N LEU A 287 -0.65 -10.05 14.80
CA LEU A 287 -1.35 -9.00 14.07
C LEU A 287 -0.80 -7.59 14.39
N PHE A 288 -0.49 -7.32 15.66
CA PHE A 288 0.10 -6.05 16.07
C PHE A 288 1.45 -5.78 15.39
N LEU A 289 2.33 -6.78 15.40
CA LEU A 289 3.65 -6.68 14.77
C LEU A 289 3.57 -6.59 13.26
N PHE A 290 2.58 -7.23 12.62
CA PHE A 290 2.32 -7.04 11.20
C PHE A 290 2.08 -5.56 10.87
N PHE A 291 1.15 -4.90 11.58
CA PHE A 291 0.88 -3.48 11.37
C PHE A 291 2.11 -2.61 11.67
N TRP A 292 2.82 -2.90 12.75
CA TRP A 292 4.00 -2.12 13.13
C TRP A 292 5.13 -2.23 12.09
N CYS A 293 5.45 -3.44 11.66
CA CYS A 293 6.47 -3.70 10.64
C CYS A 293 6.07 -3.12 9.27
N ALA A 294 4.82 -3.27 8.84
CA ALA A 294 4.34 -2.72 7.57
C ALA A 294 4.41 -1.17 7.56
N ASN A 295 4.02 -0.53 8.67
CA ASN A 295 4.15 0.92 8.82
C ASN A 295 5.61 1.36 8.92
N PHE A 296 6.49 0.57 9.56
CA PHE A 296 7.92 0.86 9.62
C PHE A 296 8.57 0.82 8.23
N VAL A 297 8.28 -0.20 7.41
CA VAL A 297 8.76 -0.29 6.03
C VAL A 297 8.28 0.91 5.21
N THR A 298 7.02 1.33 5.40
CA THR A 298 6.47 2.51 4.74
C THR A 298 7.19 3.80 5.19
N ALA A 299 7.41 3.97 6.50
CA ALA A 299 8.15 5.11 7.06
C ALA A 299 9.58 5.17 6.54
N LEU A 300 10.25 4.03 6.42
CA LEU A 300 11.60 3.91 5.85
C LEU A 300 11.63 4.41 4.41
N GLY A 301 10.62 4.06 3.61
CA GLY A 301 10.49 4.61 2.25
C GLY A 301 10.27 6.11 2.20
N GLN A 302 9.41 6.63 3.08
CA GLN A 302 9.11 8.06 3.12
C GLN A 302 10.34 8.89 3.50
N VAL A 303 11.06 8.52 4.57
CA VAL A 303 12.28 9.22 5.01
C VAL A 303 13.39 9.11 3.97
N THR A 304 13.57 7.93 3.36
CA THR A 304 14.61 7.71 2.36
C THR A 304 14.40 8.58 1.12
N LEU A 305 13.19 8.57 0.56
CA LEU A 305 12.82 9.39 -0.60
C LEU A 305 12.90 10.89 -0.26
N ALA A 306 12.36 11.29 0.89
CA ALA A 306 12.41 12.68 1.33
C ALA A 306 13.85 13.18 1.48
N GLY A 307 14.74 12.40 2.10
CA GLY A 307 16.14 12.82 2.25
C GLY A 307 16.89 12.95 0.92
N ALA A 308 16.59 12.08 -0.05
CA ALA A 308 17.16 12.17 -1.39
C ALA A 308 16.66 13.41 -2.15
N PHE A 309 15.36 13.70 -2.12
CA PHE A 309 14.80 14.89 -2.76
C PHE A 309 15.13 16.20 -2.02
N ALA A 310 15.28 16.17 -0.70
CA ALA A 310 15.79 17.31 0.06
C ALA A 310 17.23 17.62 -0.32
N SER A 311 18.08 16.59 -0.49
CA SER A 311 19.46 16.78 -0.97
C SER A 311 19.51 17.41 -2.36
N TYR A 312 18.56 17.07 -3.24
CA TYR A 312 18.39 17.77 -4.52
C TYR A 312 17.95 19.24 -4.33
N TYR A 313 16.94 19.49 -3.50
CA TYR A 313 16.38 20.84 -3.32
C TYR A 313 17.45 21.82 -2.83
N TRP A 314 18.14 21.46 -1.75
CA TRP A 314 19.12 22.31 -1.04
C TRP A 314 20.51 22.33 -1.69
N ALA A 315 20.72 21.69 -2.84
CA ALA A 315 21.95 21.81 -3.63
C ALA A 315 21.97 23.16 -4.38
N PHE A 316 23.02 23.97 -4.27
CA PHE A 316 23.12 25.21 -5.04
C PHE A 316 23.47 24.94 -6.50
N LYS A 317 24.53 24.17 -6.75
CA LYS A 317 24.96 23.75 -8.08
C LYS A 317 24.44 22.34 -8.37
N LYS A 318 23.48 22.24 -9.29
CA LYS A 318 22.89 20.97 -9.73
C LYS A 318 23.53 20.57 -11.08
N PRO A 319 24.17 19.39 -11.22
CA PRO A 319 24.15 18.25 -10.30
C PRO A 319 25.33 18.14 -9.31
N ASP A 320 26.33 19.02 -9.37
CA ASP A 320 27.62 18.83 -8.68
C ASP A 320 27.52 18.71 -7.16
N ASP A 321 26.60 19.44 -6.52
CA ASP A 321 26.38 19.41 -5.06
C ASP A 321 25.44 18.27 -4.61
N ILE A 322 24.91 17.47 -5.55
CA ILE A 322 24.03 16.34 -5.25
C ILE A 322 24.89 15.10 -4.98
N PRO A 323 24.66 14.35 -3.88
CA PRO A 323 25.37 13.10 -3.62
C PRO A 323 25.22 12.11 -4.79
N ALA A 324 26.32 11.43 -5.19
CA ALA A 324 26.32 10.51 -6.33
C ALA A 324 25.28 9.37 -6.25
N PHE A 325 25.02 8.86 -5.04
CA PHE A 325 24.00 7.85 -4.76
C PHE A 325 23.02 8.36 -3.70
N PRO A 326 22.12 9.30 -4.04
CA PRO A 326 21.34 10.04 -3.05
C PRO A 326 20.35 9.13 -2.30
N ILE A 327 19.78 8.12 -2.98
CA ILE A 327 18.88 7.14 -2.38
C ILE A 327 19.61 6.24 -1.38
N PHE A 328 20.75 5.65 -1.75
CA PHE A 328 21.50 4.77 -0.86
C PHE A 328 22.10 5.54 0.33
N ASN A 329 22.60 6.75 0.10
CA ASN A 329 23.09 7.60 1.17
C ASN A 329 21.95 7.99 2.15
N SER A 330 20.78 8.38 1.62
CA SER A 330 19.61 8.69 2.45
C SER A 330 19.09 7.46 3.21
N LEU A 331 19.05 6.28 2.57
CA LEU A 331 18.66 5.02 3.20
C LEU A 331 19.62 4.66 4.35
N GLY A 332 20.93 4.79 4.09
CA GLY A 332 21.97 4.58 5.10
C GLY A 332 21.82 5.53 6.29
N ARG A 333 21.57 6.82 6.04
CA ARG A 333 21.27 7.81 7.09
C ARG A 333 20.00 7.45 7.88
N ALA A 334 18.93 7.05 7.21
CA ALA A 334 17.68 6.66 7.85
C ALA A 334 17.86 5.46 8.79
N LEU A 335 18.49 4.38 8.30
CA LEU A 335 18.75 3.17 9.08
C LEU A 335 19.77 3.40 10.20
N ARG A 336 20.80 4.21 9.94
CA ARG A 336 21.88 4.48 10.91
C ARG A 336 21.48 5.46 11.98
N TYR A 337 20.70 6.50 11.70
CA TYR A 337 20.46 7.58 12.68
C TYR A 337 19.00 7.76 13.11
N HIS A 338 18.03 7.24 12.36
CA HIS A 338 16.62 7.59 12.56
C HIS A 338 15.70 6.39 12.78
N THR A 339 16.22 5.16 12.82
CA THR A 339 15.42 3.94 13.01
C THR A 339 14.48 4.04 14.21
N GLY A 340 14.88 4.67 15.32
CA GLY A 340 14.00 4.86 16.47
C GLY A 340 12.82 5.78 16.20
N SER A 341 13.06 6.90 15.51
CA SER A 341 12.05 7.88 15.12
C SER A 341 11.05 7.29 14.13
N LEU A 342 11.53 6.47 13.19
CA LEU A 342 10.68 5.71 12.26
C LEU A 342 9.84 4.67 13.02
N ALA A 343 10.45 3.92 13.94
CA ALA A 343 9.76 2.91 14.74
C ALA A 343 8.71 3.50 15.69
N PHE A 344 8.98 4.68 16.26
CA PHE A 344 8.04 5.37 17.13
C PHE A 344 6.83 5.90 16.34
N GLY A 345 7.07 6.58 15.21
CA GLY A 345 5.97 7.05 14.35
C GLY A 345 5.13 5.90 13.80
N SER A 346 5.76 4.79 13.40
CA SER A 346 5.05 3.59 12.93
C SER A 346 4.29 2.86 14.05
N LEU A 347 4.78 2.91 15.29
CA LEU A 347 4.09 2.36 16.47
C LEU A 347 2.77 3.09 16.74
N ILE A 348 2.79 4.43 16.76
CA ILE A 348 1.58 5.24 16.97
C ILE A 348 0.52 4.88 15.91
N LEU A 349 0.94 4.78 14.65
CA LEU A 349 0.02 4.42 13.57
C LEU A 349 -0.50 2.97 13.70
N ALA A 350 0.34 2.02 14.10
CA ALA A 350 -0.06 0.63 14.30
C ALA A 350 -1.10 0.47 15.42
N ILE A 351 -0.93 1.19 16.54
CA ILE A 351 -1.90 1.19 17.65
C ILE A 351 -3.27 1.66 17.16
N VAL A 352 -3.32 2.78 16.43
CA VAL A 352 -4.59 3.32 15.88
C VAL A 352 -5.23 2.33 14.90
N GLN A 353 -4.44 1.68 14.05
CA GLN A 353 -4.93 0.69 13.08
C GLN A 353 -5.53 -0.53 13.77
N ILE A 354 -4.93 -1.03 14.85
CA ILE A 354 -5.48 -2.17 15.58
C ILE A 354 -6.77 -1.80 16.28
N ILE A 355 -6.84 -0.63 16.90
CA ILE A 355 -8.10 -0.17 17.51
C ILE A 355 -9.20 -0.14 16.44
N ARG A 356 -8.90 0.33 15.23
CA ARG A 356 -9.84 0.31 14.10
C ARG A 356 -10.25 -1.12 13.71
N VAL A 357 -9.31 -2.06 13.63
CA VAL A 357 -9.62 -3.48 13.35
C VAL A 357 -10.50 -4.09 14.44
N ILE A 358 -10.23 -3.80 15.71
CA ILE A 358 -11.04 -4.27 16.84
C ILE A 358 -12.46 -3.69 16.77
N LEU A 359 -12.61 -2.39 16.48
CA LEU A 359 -13.92 -1.76 16.30
C LEU A 359 -14.71 -2.39 15.14
N GLU A 360 -14.04 -2.76 14.06
CA GLU A 360 -14.66 -3.46 12.92
C GLU A 360 -15.11 -4.88 13.30
N TYR A 361 -14.27 -5.60 14.03
CA TYR A 361 -14.60 -6.93 14.56
C TYR A 361 -15.79 -6.90 15.53
N LEU A 362 -15.79 -5.94 16.47
CA LEU A 362 -16.88 -5.75 17.43
C LEU A 362 -18.20 -5.45 16.74
N ASP A 363 -18.19 -4.65 15.67
CA ASP A 363 -19.39 -4.35 14.90
C ASP A 363 -19.96 -5.58 14.22
N GLN A 364 -19.10 -6.43 13.64
CA GLN A 364 -19.54 -7.69 13.06
C GLN A 364 -20.17 -8.62 14.11
N LYS A 365 -19.60 -8.68 15.33
CA LYS A 365 -20.15 -9.48 16.44
C LYS A 365 -21.44 -8.90 17.01
N LEU A 366 -21.60 -7.58 17.03
CA LEU A 366 -22.76 -6.88 17.59
C LEU A 366 -23.92 -6.72 16.60
N LYS A 367 -23.78 -7.20 15.35
CA LYS A 367 -24.88 -7.22 14.36
C LYS A 367 -26.14 -7.94 14.89
N GLY A 368 -25.96 -8.98 15.71
CA GLY A 368 -27.06 -9.74 16.33
C GLY A 368 -27.68 -9.10 17.59
N ALA A 369 -27.07 -8.06 18.16
CA ALA A 369 -27.56 -7.41 19.38
C ALA A 369 -28.54 -6.26 19.05
N GLN A 370 -29.61 -6.12 19.83
CA GLN A 370 -30.69 -5.12 19.61
C GLN A 370 -30.45 -3.75 20.30
N ASN A 371 -29.29 -3.53 20.91
CA ASN A 371 -28.99 -2.29 21.64
C ASN A 371 -28.65 -1.12 20.71
N LYS A 372 -29.64 -0.23 20.48
CA LYS A 372 -29.49 0.96 19.63
C LYS A 372 -28.38 1.91 20.09
N CYS A 373 -28.22 2.12 21.40
CA CYS A 373 -27.17 2.98 21.97
C CYS A 373 -25.75 2.45 21.67
N ALA A 374 -25.54 1.13 21.83
CA ALA A 374 -24.25 0.50 21.53
C ALA A 374 -23.88 0.61 20.04
N LYS A 375 -24.86 0.44 19.13
CA LYS A 375 -24.66 0.61 17.68
C LYS A 375 -24.31 2.06 17.31
N PHE A 376 -24.95 3.04 17.95
CA PHE A 376 -24.62 4.45 17.74
C PHE A 376 -23.21 4.78 18.22
N LEU A 377 -22.86 4.38 19.45
CA LEU A 377 -21.52 4.62 20.01
C LEU A 377 -20.42 3.98 19.16
N LEU A 378 -20.62 2.73 18.73
CA LEU A 378 -19.67 2.01 17.88
C LEU A 378 -19.48 2.69 16.52
N SER A 379 -20.57 3.18 15.92
CA SER A 379 -20.53 3.94 14.66
C SER A 379 -19.76 5.26 14.83
N CYS A 380 -19.96 5.95 15.95
CA CYS A 380 -19.22 7.17 16.29
C CYS A 380 -17.71 6.88 16.45
N LEU A 381 -17.35 5.86 17.25
CA LEU A 381 -15.96 5.46 17.46
C LEU A 381 -15.27 5.04 16.16
N LYS A 382 -15.94 4.29 15.29
CA LYS A 382 -15.42 3.94 13.96
C LYS A 382 -15.07 5.18 13.14
N CYS A 383 -15.96 6.18 13.12
CA CYS A 383 -15.72 7.44 12.44
C CYS A 383 -14.52 8.19 13.06
N CYS A 384 -14.47 8.34 14.39
CA CYS A 384 -13.39 9.02 15.10
C CYS A 384 -12.03 8.36 14.85
N PHE A 385 -11.92 7.03 14.95
CA PHE A 385 -10.67 6.32 14.73
C PHE A 385 -10.27 6.26 13.25
N TRP A 386 -11.24 6.28 12.32
CA TRP A 386 -10.94 6.45 10.91
C TRP A 386 -10.34 7.83 10.63
N CYS A 387 -10.92 8.90 11.19
CA CYS A 387 -10.36 10.26 11.10
C CYS A 387 -8.98 10.35 11.76
N LEU A 388 -8.80 9.74 12.94
CA LEU A 388 -7.52 9.71 13.64
C LEU A 388 -6.44 8.99 12.83
N GLU A 389 -6.75 7.84 12.23
CA GLU A 389 -5.79 7.12 11.37
C GLU A 389 -5.33 8.01 10.20
N LYS A 390 -6.27 8.73 9.57
CA LYS A 390 -5.95 9.66 8.48
C LYS A 390 -5.08 10.83 8.96
N PHE A 391 -5.42 11.41 10.10
CA PHE A 391 -4.64 12.49 10.69
C PHE A 391 -3.23 12.05 11.09
N ILE A 392 -3.07 10.90 11.74
CA ILE A 392 -1.76 10.35 12.13
C ILE A 392 -0.94 10.00 10.88
N LYS A 393 -1.55 9.43 9.83
CA LYS A 393 -0.85 9.21 8.55
C LYS A 393 -0.33 10.51 7.93
N PHE A 394 -1.15 11.56 7.95
CA PHE A 394 -0.74 12.88 7.48
C PHE A 394 0.40 13.47 8.33
N LEU A 395 0.28 13.43 9.66
CA LEU A 395 1.30 13.93 10.58
C LEU A 395 2.61 13.17 10.40
N ASN A 396 2.58 11.83 10.40
CA ASN A 396 3.75 10.98 10.22
C ASN A 396 4.48 11.29 8.92
N ARG A 397 3.76 11.38 7.79
CA ARG A 397 4.34 11.65 6.47
C ARG A 397 5.13 12.96 6.47
N ASN A 398 4.56 14.03 7.03
CA ASN A 398 5.22 15.33 7.08
C ASN A 398 6.35 15.39 8.14
N ALA A 399 6.17 14.73 9.28
CA ALA A 399 7.21 14.58 10.29
C ALA A 399 8.45 13.87 9.73
N TYR A 400 8.27 12.80 8.96
CA TYR A 400 9.34 12.07 8.31
C TYR A 400 10.12 12.91 7.28
N ILE A 401 9.45 13.82 6.58
CA ILE A 401 10.15 14.79 5.71
C ILE A 401 11.04 15.70 6.56
N MET A 402 10.53 16.24 7.67
CA MET A 402 11.33 17.09 8.59
C MET A 402 12.48 16.32 9.26
N VAL A 403 12.28 15.04 9.61
CA VAL A 403 13.36 14.15 10.08
C VAL A 403 14.44 14.03 9.00
N ALA A 404 14.06 13.87 7.73
CA ALA A 404 15.02 13.72 6.65
C ALA A 404 15.82 15.01 6.35
N ILE A 405 15.20 16.18 6.53
CA ILE A 405 15.84 17.49 6.32
C ILE A 405 16.77 17.85 7.50
N TYR A 406 16.30 17.73 8.74
CA TYR A 406 17.03 18.23 9.93
C TYR A 406 17.74 17.18 10.76
N GLY A 407 17.37 15.91 10.61
CA GLY A 407 17.87 14.84 11.47
C GLY A 407 17.42 14.93 12.93
N LYS A 408 16.35 15.69 13.23
CA LYS A 408 15.75 15.76 14.57
C LYS A 408 14.90 14.52 14.86
N ASN A 409 14.63 14.26 16.14
CA ASN A 409 13.75 13.16 16.55
C ASN A 409 12.30 13.36 16.06
N PHE A 410 11.52 12.27 16.05
CA PHE A 410 10.15 12.27 15.53
C PHE A 410 9.25 13.37 16.12
N CYS A 411 9.17 13.51 17.45
CA CYS A 411 8.24 14.44 18.09
C CYS A 411 8.56 15.90 17.75
N THR A 412 9.84 16.27 17.74
CA THR A 412 10.26 17.64 17.37
C THR A 412 9.98 17.90 15.90
N SER A 413 10.32 16.95 15.02
CA SER A 413 10.03 17.04 13.59
C SER A 413 8.53 17.11 13.28
N ALA A 414 7.71 16.37 14.00
CA ALA A 414 6.25 16.40 13.87
C ALA A 414 5.66 17.74 14.29
N LYS A 415 6.16 18.31 15.40
CA LYS A 415 5.77 19.65 15.87
C LYS A 415 6.15 20.71 14.83
N ASP A 416 7.40 20.72 14.38
CA ASP A 416 7.90 21.69 13.40
C ASP A 416 7.11 21.58 12.08
N ALA A 417 6.91 20.36 11.56
CA ALA A 417 6.11 20.10 10.37
C ALA A 417 4.68 20.62 10.51
N PHE A 418 4.03 20.31 11.64
CA PHE A 418 2.64 20.70 11.88
C PHE A 418 2.49 22.24 11.90
N PHE A 419 3.34 22.94 12.64
CA PHE A 419 3.27 24.41 12.70
C PHE A 419 3.58 25.06 11.35
N LEU A 420 4.57 24.58 10.61
CA LEU A 420 4.90 25.07 9.27
C LEU A 420 3.72 24.94 8.30
N LEU A 421 3.02 23.81 8.34
CA LEU A 421 1.86 23.54 7.50
C LEU A 421 0.63 24.33 7.94
N MET A 422 0.37 24.46 9.24
CA MET A 422 -0.79 25.20 9.77
C MET A 422 -0.72 26.69 9.42
N ARG A 423 0.48 27.30 9.46
CA ARG A 423 0.69 28.68 9.00
C ARG A 423 0.35 28.89 7.51
N ASN A 424 0.41 27.82 6.72
CA ASN A 424 0.17 27.84 5.28
C ASN A 424 -1.02 26.94 4.86
N ILE A 425 -1.98 26.70 5.76
CA ILE A 425 -2.97 25.62 5.63
C ILE A 425 -3.80 25.67 4.34
N ILE A 426 -4.24 26.85 3.91
CA ILE A 426 -5.05 27.01 2.68
C ILE A 426 -4.23 26.58 1.46
N ARG A 427 -2.95 26.94 1.42
CA ARG A 427 -2.05 26.58 0.33
C ARG A 427 -1.78 25.08 0.32
N VAL A 428 -1.45 24.54 1.49
CA VAL A 428 -1.17 23.11 1.70
C VAL A 428 -2.37 22.26 1.28
N ALA A 429 -3.55 22.52 1.86
CA ALA A 429 -4.75 21.71 1.65
C ALA A 429 -5.19 21.70 0.18
N VAL A 430 -5.14 22.84 -0.50
CA VAL A 430 -5.54 22.91 -1.91
C VAL A 430 -4.52 22.23 -2.83
N LEU A 431 -3.23 22.42 -2.56
CA LEU A 431 -2.15 21.86 -3.37
C LEU A 431 -2.06 20.34 -3.24
N ASP A 432 -2.21 19.82 -2.03
CA ASP A 432 -2.28 18.39 -1.73
C ASP A 432 -3.40 17.72 -2.54
N LYS A 433 -4.63 18.25 -2.43
CA LYS A 433 -5.80 17.70 -3.14
C LYS A 433 -5.67 17.77 -4.67
N VAL A 434 -5.13 18.86 -5.20
CA VAL A 434 -4.94 19.02 -6.65
C VAL A 434 -3.85 18.06 -7.15
N THR A 435 -2.76 17.92 -6.41
CA THR A 435 -1.67 17.01 -6.77
C THR A 435 -2.15 15.56 -6.75
N ASP A 436 -2.84 15.14 -5.69
CA ASP A 436 -3.43 13.81 -5.59
C ASP A 436 -4.38 13.51 -6.75
N PHE A 437 -5.23 14.46 -7.13
CA PHE A 437 -6.11 14.33 -8.28
C PHE A 437 -5.34 14.16 -9.60
N LEU A 438 -4.29 14.96 -9.83
CA LEU A 438 -3.47 14.86 -11.04
C LEU A 438 -2.71 13.53 -11.12
N LEU A 439 -2.14 13.06 -10.01
CA LEU A 439 -1.45 11.77 -9.96
C LEU A 439 -2.45 10.61 -10.10
N PHE A 440 -3.67 10.75 -9.57
CA PHE A 440 -4.76 9.79 -9.79
C PHE A 440 -5.16 9.70 -11.26
N LEU A 441 -5.31 10.84 -11.92
CA LEU A 441 -5.63 10.91 -13.34
C LEU A 441 -4.56 10.22 -14.21
N GLY A 442 -3.28 10.42 -13.84
CA GLY A 442 -2.16 9.71 -14.47
C GLY A 442 -2.22 8.18 -14.30
N LYS A 443 -2.62 7.69 -13.12
CA LYS A 443 -2.82 6.25 -12.88
C LYS A 443 -3.93 5.68 -13.76
N LEU A 444 -5.08 6.38 -13.84
CA LEU A 444 -6.20 5.95 -14.68
C LEU A 444 -5.84 5.87 -16.16
N LEU A 445 -5.04 6.82 -16.66
CA LEU A 445 -4.57 6.81 -18.04
C LEU A 445 -3.71 5.57 -18.34
N ILE A 446 -2.74 5.24 -17.48
CA ILE A 446 -1.89 4.05 -17.67
C ILE A 446 -2.74 2.78 -17.65
N VAL A 447 -3.64 2.66 -16.67
CA VAL A 447 -4.51 1.48 -16.52
C VAL A 447 -5.47 1.36 -17.69
N GLY A 448 -6.03 2.47 -18.18
CA GLY A 448 -6.89 2.50 -19.35
C GLY A 448 -6.18 2.05 -20.63
N ILE A 449 -5.00 2.59 -20.92
CA ILE A 449 -4.20 2.18 -22.08
C ILE A 449 -3.85 0.70 -22.01
N VAL A 450 -3.34 0.24 -20.85
CA VAL A 450 -2.96 -1.16 -20.67
C VAL A 450 -4.18 -2.09 -20.76
N GLY A 451 -5.32 -1.68 -20.22
CA GLY A 451 -6.58 -2.42 -20.32
C GLY A 451 -7.09 -2.54 -21.76
N ILE A 452 -7.05 -1.44 -22.53
CA ILE A 452 -7.42 -1.43 -23.95
C ILE A 452 -6.48 -2.33 -24.75
N CYS A 453 -5.16 -2.19 -24.57
CA CYS A 453 -4.17 -3.05 -25.22
C CYS A 453 -4.38 -4.53 -24.86
N SER A 454 -4.65 -4.83 -23.59
CA SER A 454 -4.94 -6.18 -23.11
C SER A 454 -6.21 -6.75 -23.74
N PHE A 455 -7.27 -5.95 -23.87
CA PHE A 455 -8.50 -6.35 -24.55
C PHE A 455 -8.25 -6.71 -26.02
N PHE A 456 -7.57 -5.85 -26.78
CA PHE A 456 -7.25 -6.14 -28.18
C PHE A 456 -6.35 -7.37 -28.35
N PHE A 457 -5.42 -7.58 -27.41
CA PHE A 457 -4.54 -8.75 -27.40
C PHE A 457 -5.31 -10.05 -27.15
N PHE A 458 -6.12 -10.12 -26.08
CA PHE A 458 -6.83 -11.35 -25.70
C PHE A 458 -8.09 -11.63 -26.54
N THR A 459 -8.60 -10.66 -27.30
CA THR A 459 -9.73 -10.86 -28.24
C THR A 459 -9.27 -11.22 -29.66
N GLY A 460 -7.97 -11.33 -29.92
CA GLY A 460 -7.43 -11.72 -31.23
C GLY A 460 -7.65 -10.67 -32.34
N LYS A 461 -8.10 -9.45 -32.01
CA LYS A 461 -8.40 -8.40 -33.01
C LYS A 461 -7.14 -7.78 -33.65
N ILE A 462 -5.95 -8.15 -33.19
CA ILE A 462 -4.66 -7.70 -33.74
C ILE A 462 -4.06 -8.81 -34.62
N LYS A 463 -4.16 -8.63 -35.94
CA LYS A 463 -3.67 -9.58 -36.98
C LYS A 463 -2.17 -9.95 -36.84
N MET A 464 -1.37 -9.10 -36.18
CA MET A 464 0.08 -9.32 -35.99
C MET A 464 0.43 -10.33 -34.87
N VAL A 465 -0.53 -10.73 -34.03
CA VAL A 465 -0.27 -11.55 -32.82
C VAL A 465 -1.20 -12.78 -32.73
N GLU A 466 -2.00 -13.01 -33.77
CA GLU A 466 -2.99 -14.09 -33.85
C GLU A 466 -2.37 -15.48 -33.66
N VAL A 467 -1.08 -15.65 -34.01
CA VAL A 467 -0.34 -16.93 -33.88
C VAL A 467 0.14 -17.21 -32.45
N ALA A 468 0.24 -16.19 -31.59
CA ALA A 468 0.78 -16.33 -30.22
C ALA A 468 -0.30 -16.37 -29.13
N ALA A 469 -1.56 -16.02 -29.45
CA ALA A 469 -2.64 -15.93 -28.49
C ALA A 469 -3.50 -17.22 -28.50
N PRO A 470 -3.54 -18.00 -27.41
CA PRO A 470 -4.45 -19.14 -27.32
C PRO A 470 -5.91 -18.67 -27.28
N SER A 471 -6.82 -19.46 -27.83
CA SER A 471 -8.27 -19.23 -27.70
C SER A 471 -8.67 -19.37 -26.23
N LEU A 472 -9.17 -18.28 -25.64
CA LEU A 472 -9.57 -18.21 -24.23
C LEU A 472 -11.09 -18.21 -24.11
N ASN A 473 -11.65 -19.19 -23.41
CA ASN A 473 -13.09 -19.21 -23.07
C ASN A 473 -13.47 -18.01 -22.17
N TYR A 474 -12.55 -17.55 -21.32
CA TYR A 474 -12.76 -16.44 -20.38
C TYR A 474 -11.66 -15.37 -20.51
N TYR A 475 -11.64 -14.66 -21.64
CA TYR A 475 -10.65 -13.61 -21.92
C TYR A 475 -10.66 -12.44 -20.91
N TRP A 476 -11.77 -12.23 -20.18
CA TRP A 476 -11.93 -11.17 -19.19
C TRP A 476 -11.10 -11.37 -17.91
N VAL A 477 -10.81 -12.61 -17.49
CA VAL A 477 -10.04 -12.90 -16.27
C VAL A 477 -8.57 -12.46 -16.40
N PRO A 478 -7.85 -12.80 -17.49
CA PRO A 478 -6.52 -12.25 -17.76
C PRO A 478 -6.52 -10.72 -17.88
N ILE A 479 -7.52 -10.12 -18.55
CA ILE A 479 -7.63 -8.66 -18.68
C ILE A 479 -7.76 -8.01 -17.31
N LEU A 480 -8.66 -8.51 -16.45
CA LEU A 480 -8.85 -7.98 -15.10
C LEU A 480 -7.56 -8.09 -14.28
N THR A 481 -6.85 -9.22 -14.39
CA THR A 481 -5.56 -9.43 -13.72
C THR A 481 -4.51 -8.42 -14.18
N VAL A 482 -4.42 -8.17 -15.49
CA VAL A 482 -3.51 -7.18 -16.09
C VAL A 482 -3.87 -5.76 -15.66
N VAL A 483 -5.16 -5.41 -15.64
CA VAL A 483 -5.66 -4.09 -15.19
C VAL A 483 -5.35 -3.84 -13.71
N ILE A 484 -5.62 -4.83 -12.84
CA ILE A 484 -5.31 -4.73 -11.40
C ILE A 484 -3.79 -4.63 -11.20
N GLY A 485 -3.00 -5.48 -11.88
CA GLY A 485 -1.55 -5.44 -11.82
C GLY A 485 -0.98 -4.09 -12.28
N ALA A 486 -1.48 -3.55 -13.38
CA ALA A 486 -1.09 -2.24 -13.90
C ALA A 486 -1.42 -1.12 -12.89
N TYR A 487 -2.57 -1.18 -12.23
CA TYR A 487 -2.94 -0.21 -11.19
C TYR A 487 -1.98 -0.27 -9.99
N LEU A 488 -1.64 -1.46 -9.51
CA LEU A 488 -0.72 -1.63 -8.38
C LEU A 488 0.69 -1.12 -8.72
N ILE A 489 1.18 -1.43 -9.92
CA ILE A 489 2.47 -0.95 -10.41
C ILE A 489 2.45 0.58 -10.52
N ALA A 490 1.44 1.15 -11.20
CA ALA A 490 1.28 2.59 -11.33
C ALA A 490 1.21 3.26 -9.95
N HIS A 491 0.44 2.71 -9.01
CA HIS A 491 0.36 3.21 -7.65
C HIS A 491 1.74 3.29 -6.98
N GLY A 492 2.56 2.26 -7.11
CA GLY A 492 3.95 2.24 -6.61
C GLY A 492 4.80 3.38 -7.18
N PHE A 493 4.84 3.53 -8.51
CA PHE A 493 5.64 4.59 -9.15
C PHE A 493 5.12 6.00 -8.83
N PHE A 494 3.81 6.22 -8.89
CA PHE A 494 3.21 7.51 -8.57
C PHE A 494 3.37 7.89 -7.08
N SER A 495 3.56 6.92 -6.18
CA SER A 495 3.87 7.21 -4.77
C SER A 495 5.21 7.93 -4.60
N VAL A 496 6.19 7.65 -5.47
CA VAL A 496 7.50 8.35 -5.50
C VAL A 496 7.30 9.80 -5.92
N TYR A 497 6.48 10.03 -6.96
CA TYR A 497 6.12 11.38 -7.38
C TYR A 497 5.41 12.16 -6.27
N ALA A 498 4.46 11.52 -5.59
CA ALA A 498 3.75 12.15 -4.46
C ALA A 498 4.73 12.54 -3.33
N MET A 499 5.63 11.64 -2.94
CA MET A 499 6.66 11.94 -1.94
C MET A 499 7.62 13.05 -2.38
N CYS A 500 7.98 13.09 -3.67
CA CYS A 500 8.80 14.17 -4.23
C CYS A 500 8.11 15.52 -4.13
N VAL A 501 6.84 15.60 -4.56
CA VAL A 501 6.07 16.86 -4.52
C VAL A 501 5.95 17.36 -3.09
N ASP A 502 5.60 16.50 -2.12
CA ASP A 502 5.48 16.93 -0.72
C ASP A 502 6.81 17.41 -0.15
N THR A 503 7.90 16.69 -0.46
CA THR A 503 9.23 17.06 0.04
C THR A 503 9.65 18.42 -0.50
N LEU A 504 9.52 18.63 -1.82
CA LEU A 504 9.85 19.92 -2.44
C LEU A 504 8.94 21.04 -1.93
N PHE A 505 7.67 20.73 -1.69
CA PHE A 505 6.72 21.70 -1.16
C PHE A 505 7.05 22.08 0.30
N LEU A 506 7.43 21.14 1.14
CA LEU A 506 7.83 21.42 2.52
C LEU A 506 9.16 22.18 2.56
N CYS A 507 10.15 21.76 1.76
CA CYS A 507 11.40 22.51 1.59
C CYS A 507 11.14 23.94 1.10
N PHE A 508 10.17 24.12 0.20
CA PHE A 508 9.75 25.44 -0.26
C PHE A 508 9.19 26.32 0.87
N LEU A 509 8.28 25.78 1.68
CA LEU A 509 7.71 26.53 2.80
C LEU A 509 8.80 26.95 3.79
N GLU A 510 9.74 26.06 4.03
CA GLU A 510 10.87 26.32 4.90
C GLU A 510 11.86 27.36 4.32
N ASP A 511 12.16 27.27 3.03
CA ASP A 511 13.01 28.23 2.30
C ASP A 511 12.42 29.64 2.39
N LEU A 512 11.08 29.77 2.33
CA LEU A 512 10.39 31.05 2.55
C LEU A 512 10.48 31.58 3.99
N GLU A 513 10.53 30.71 5.01
CA GLU A 513 10.66 31.16 6.40
C GLU A 513 12.12 31.54 6.74
N ARG A 514 13.10 30.90 6.11
CA ARG A 514 14.53 31.06 6.43
C ARG A 514 15.23 32.13 5.62
N ASN A 515 14.88 32.21 4.34
CA ASN A 515 15.59 33.02 3.38
C ASN A 515 14.71 34.20 2.95
N ASP A 516 15.33 35.37 2.83
CA ASP A 516 14.69 36.61 2.41
C ASP A 516 15.03 36.98 0.96
N GLY A 517 15.99 36.28 0.35
CA GLY A 517 16.46 36.53 -1.01
C GLY A 517 17.60 37.55 -1.08
N THR A 518 18.18 37.93 0.06
CA THR A 518 19.42 38.72 0.11
C THR A 518 20.62 37.90 -0.36
N ALA A 519 21.75 38.57 -0.63
CA ALA A 519 23.00 37.88 -1.02
C ALA A 519 23.50 36.92 0.08
N ASP A 520 23.23 37.23 1.35
CA ASP A 520 23.62 36.40 2.50
C ASP A 520 22.65 35.23 2.73
N ARG A 521 21.38 35.37 2.32
CA ARG A 521 20.32 34.34 2.45
C ARG A 521 19.51 34.20 1.17
N PRO A 522 20.14 33.70 0.07
CA PRO A 522 19.45 33.53 -1.19
C PRO A 522 18.45 32.38 -1.14
N TYR A 523 17.40 32.46 -1.94
CA TYR A 523 16.48 31.35 -2.13
C TYR A 523 17.14 30.21 -2.91
N PHE A 524 16.90 28.97 -2.50
CA PHE A 524 17.41 27.78 -3.21
C PHE A 524 16.50 27.36 -4.36
N MET A 525 15.25 27.81 -4.36
CA MET A 525 14.29 27.54 -5.43
C MET A 525 14.53 28.39 -6.69
N PRO A 526 14.14 27.90 -7.88
CA PRO A 526 14.19 28.70 -9.11
C PRO A 526 13.27 29.93 -9.03
N GLU A 527 13.71 31.08 -9.58
CA GLU A 527 12.94 32.34 -9.60
C GLU A 527 11.53 32.18 -10.20
N ARG A 528 11.39 31.32 -11.21
CA ARG A 528 10.10 31.00 -11.82
C ARG A 528 9.14 30.34 -10.83
N LEU A 529 9.63 29.45 -9.96
CA LEU A 529 8.80 28.80 -8.95
C LEU A 529 8.48 29.81 -7.83
N LEU A 530 9.49 30.58 -7.39
CA LEU A 530 9.33 31.65 -6.39
C LEU A 530 8.25 32.65 -6.79
N SER A 531 8.30 33.18 -8.01
CA SER A 531 7.33 34.17 -8.52
C SER A 531 5.90 33.63 -8.59
N ILE A 532 5.71 32.37 -9.03
CA ILE A 532 4.39 31.72 -9.06
C ILE A 532 3.83 31.57 -7.64
N LEU A 533 4.70 31.21 -6.68
CA LEU A 533 4.30 30.92 -5.31
C LEU A 533 4.16 32.17 -4.43
N LYS A 534 4.94 33.24 -4.67
CA LYS A 534 4.76 34.57 -4.03
C LYS A 534 3.46 35.22 -4.50
N LYS A 535 3.15 35.17 -5.79
CA LYS A 535 1.88 35.69 -6.34
C LYS A 535 0.64 34.97 -5.77
N SER A 536 0.76 33.68 -5.45
CA SER A 536 -0.28 32.95 -4.72
C SER A 536 -0.42 33.37 -3.26
N ASN A 537 0.62 33.98 -2.66
CA ASN A 537 0.60 34.46 -1.27
C ASN A 537 -0.15 35.78 -1.16
N GLU A 538 0.07 36.69 -2.11
CA GLU A 538 -0.60 37.99 -2.17
C GLU A 538 -2.09 37.84 -2.45
N GLY A 539 -2.49 36.96 -3.36
CA GLY A 539 -3.91 36.68 -3.64
C GLY A 539 -4.66 35.94 -2.54
N GLY A 540 -3.98 35.51 -1.47
CA GLY A 540 -4.59 34.96 -0.25
C GLY A 540 -4.74 35.97 0.89
N LYS A 541 -4.10 37.15 0.78
CA LYS A 541 -4.18 38.25 1.76
C LYS A 541 -5.22 39.32 1.40
N THR A 542 -5.95 39.16 0.29
CA THR A 542 -6.96 40.12 -0.20
C THR A 542 -8.39 39.64 0.05
N VAL A 543 -8.61 38.86 1.11
CA VAL A 543 -9.95 38.51 1.60
C VAL A 543 -9.93 38.70 3.12
N ASP A 544 -9.80 39.95 3.54
CA ASP A 544 -10.22 40.43 4.86
C ASP A 544 -11.14 41.64 4.62
#